data_AF-A0A359E3S4-F1
#
_entry.id   AF-A0A359E3S4-F1
#
_cell.length_a   1.000
_cell.length_b   1.000
_cell.length_c   1.000
_cell.angle_alpha   90.00
_cell.angle_beta   90.00
_cell.angle_gamma   90.00
#
_symmetry.space_group_name_H-M   'P 1'
#
loop_
_entity.id
_entity.type
_entity.pdbx_description
1 polymer ?
#
loop_
_entity_poly.entity_id
_entity_poly.type
_entity_poly.pdbx_seq_one_letter_code
_entity_poly.pdbx_strand_id
1 'polypeptide(L)'
;MKTIKKLTLLTALLFTATNLAAQIEGASEKRSGSFYSLFGVGFPTDNNNPREYGLGISGVSLDNMDSNSLQNPAMWGKNAYTTASSGFNFSKYNTSNSTSTNVNTLLEAGYFQFT
;
A
#
# COMPACT_ATOMS: atom_id res chain seq x y z
N MET A 1 41.95 -4.12 -36.04
CA MET A 1 41.80 -4.03 -34.57
C MET A 1 40.73 -3.05 -34.07
N LYS A 2 40.52 -1.87 -34.69
CA LYS A 2 39.54 -0.89 -34.19
C LYS A 2 38.07 -1.34 -34.30
N THR A 3 37.71 -2.11 -35.32
CA THR A 3 36.36 -2.65 -35.55
C THR A 3 35.98 -3.75 -34.56
N ILE A 4 36.92 -4.63 -34.23
CA ILE A 4 36.72 -5.70 -33.25
C ILE A 4 36.41 -5.10 -31.87
N LYS A 5 37.16 -4.06 -31.44
CA LYS A 5 36.90 -3.37 -30.15
C LYS A 5 35.51 -2.72 -30.09
N LYS A 6 35.02 -2.16 -31.20
CA LYS A 6 33.66 -1.57 -31.27
C LYS A 6 32.58 -2.66 -31.18
N LEU A 7 32.81 -3.81 -31.82
CA LEU A 7 31.89 -4.94 -31.76
C LEU A 7 31.82 -5.52 -30.35
N THR A 8 32.96 -5.70 -29.66
CA THR A 8 32.98 -6.19 -28.27
C THR A 8 32.25 -5.24 -27.31
N LEU A 9 32.39 -3.93 -27.51
CA LEU A 9 31.69 -2.92 -26.72
C LEU A 9 30.16 -2.98 -26.93
N LEU A 10 29.72 -3.14 -28.17
CA LEU A 10 28.30 -3.26 -28.51
C LEU A 10 27.68 -4.53 -27.90
N THR A 11 28.38 -5.66 -27.98
CA THR A 11 27.90 -6.92 -27.38
C THR A 11 27.83 -6.83 -25.86
N ALA A 12 28.80 -6.17 -25.21
CA ALA A 12 28.77 -5.93 -23.77
C ALA A 12 27.59 -5.03 -23.35
N LEU A 13 27.27 -4.01 -24.15
CA LEU A 13 26.15 -3.10 -23.90
C LEU A 13 24.79 -3.79 -24.03
N LEU A 14 24.68 -4.75 -24.95
CA LEU A 14 23.44 -5.52 -25.17
C LEU A 14 23.21 -6.57 -24.07
N PHE A 15 24.28 -7.09 -23.46
CA PHE A 15 24.18 -8.04 -22.34
C PHE A 15 23.83 -7.38 -20.99
N THR A 16 24.08 -6.07 -20.81
CA THR A 16 23.65 -5.36 -19.59
C THR A 16 22.20 -4.91 -19.63
N ALA A 17 21.59 -4.81 -20.82
CA ALA A 17 20.20 -4.39 -20.99
C ALA A 17 19.16 -5.43 -20.52
N THR A 18 19.56 -6.70 -20.34
CA THR A 18 18.63 -7.78 -19.96
C THR A 18 18.29 -7.82 -18.47
N ASN A 19 18.91 -6.96 -17.65
CA ASN A 19 18.61 -6.84 -16.21
C ASN A 19 17.78 -5.59 -15.87
N LEU A 20 17.00 -5.08 -16.83
CA LEU A 20 15.90 -4.18 -16.50
C LEU A 20 14.81 -5.01 -15.80
N ALA A 21 14.94 -5.16 -14.48
CA ALA A 21 13.86 -5.60 -13.64
C ALA A 21 12.66 -4.70 -13.92
N ALA A 22 11.70 -5.21 -14.69
CA ALA A 22 10.44 -4.56 -14.95
C ALA A 22 9.82 -4.24 -13.58
N GLN A 23 9.84 -2.96 -13.22
CA GLN A 23 9.17 -2.48 -12.02
C GLN A 23 7.69 -2.77 -12.24
N ILE A 24 7.16 -3.72 -11.46
CA ILE A 24 5.77 -4.16 -11.54
C ILE A 24 4.89 -2.94 -11.31
N GLU A 25 4.24 -2.49 -12.39
CA GLU A 25 3.39 -1.29 -12.45
C GLU A 25 2.30 -1.30 -11.36
N GLY A 26 1.85 -2.49 -10.94
CA GLY A 26 0.90 -2.68 -9.85
C GLY A 26 1.42 -2.41 -8.42
N ALA A 27 2.74 -2.36 -8.20
CA ALA A 27 3.30 -1.90 -6.91
C ALA A 27 3.26 -0.35 -6.79
N SER A 28 3.17 0.34 -7.93
CA SER A 28 3.11 1.80 -8.02
C SER A 28 1.70 2.32 -7.79
N GLU A 29 0.64 1.66 -8.28
CA GLU A 29 -0.72 2.23 -8.17
C GLU A 29 -1.20 2.43 -6.72
N LYS A 30 -0.77 1.59 -5.77
CA LYS A 30 -1.06 1.79 -4.33
C LYS A 30 -0.06 2.67 -3.59
N ARG A 31 1.14 2.91 -4.14
CA ARG A 31 2.25 3.64 -3.50
C ARG A 31 2.69 4.89 -4.27
N SER A 32 1.93 5.30 -5.30
CA SER A 32 2.14 6.54 -6.05
C SER A 32 1.63 7.73 -5.23
N GLY A 33 2.19 7.88 -4.03
CA GLY A 33 2.21 9.17 -3.37
C GLY A 33 3.17 10.06 -4.17
N SER A 34 2.65 11.14 -4.74
CA SER A 34 3.45 12.21 -5.35
C SER A 34 4.59 12.61 -4.41
N PHE A 35 5.74 13.13 -4.90
CA PHE A 35 6.79 13.64 -4.00
C PHE A 35 6.29 14.66 -2.96
N TYR A 36 5.16 15.31 -3.23
CA TYR A 36 4.43 16.17 -2.31
C TYR A 36 3.76 15.45 -1.12
N SER A 37 3.43 14.15 -1.20
CA SER A 37 2.86 13.40 -0.07
C SER A 37 3.88 13.03 1.01
N LEU A 38 5.19 13.19 0.73
CA LEU A 38 6.23 12.98 1.75
C LEU A 38 6.28 14.15 2.76
N PHE A 39 5.92 15.36 2.32
CA PHE A 39 5.99 16.58 3.12
C PHE A 39 4.66 17.35 3.25
N GLY A 40 3.63 16.94 2.51
CA GLY A 40 2.36 17.63 2.39
C GLY A 40 1.20 16.67 2.68
N VAL A 41 0.50 16.95 3.78
CA VAL A 41 -0.89 16.58 4.08
C VAL A 41 -1.21 15.08 4.21
N GLY A 42 -0.28 14.17 3.90
CA GLY A 42 -0.54 12.73 3.90
C GLY A 42 -1.42 12.31 2.73
N PHE A 43 -1.42 11.01 2.43
CA PHE A 43 -2.38 10.43 1.49
C PHE A 43 -3.66 10.08 2.25
N PRO A 44 -4.86 10.18 1.65
CA PRO A 44 -6.08 9.74 2.29
C PRO A 44 -5.97 8.24 2.59
N THR A 45 -5.85 7.90 3.87
CA THR A 45 -5.88 6.52 4.33
C THR A 45 -7.27 6.19 4.82
N ASP A 46 -7.78 5.04 4.38
CA ASP A 46 -9.05 4.54 4.87
C ASP A 46 -8.83 3.91 6.26
N ASN A 47 -8.99 4.74 7.30
CA ASN A 47 -8.80 4.33 8.69
C ASN A 47 -10.11 3.72 9.22
N ASN A 48 -10.37 2.48 8.84
CA ASN A 48 -11.51 1.71 9.34
C ASN A 48 -11.14 0.82 10.52
N ASN A 49 -12.04 0.78 11.49
CA ASN A 49 -11.94 -0.15 12.59
C ASN A 49 -12.19 -1.59 12.07
N PRO A 50 -11.49 -2.62 12.56
CA PRO A 50 -11.77 -4.03 12.27
C PRO A 50 -13.26 -4.40 12.32
N ARG A 51 -14.03 -3.75 13.21
CA ARG A 51 -15.48 -3.90 13.28
C ARG A 51 -16.19 -3.45 12.00
N GLU A 52 -15.83 -2.29 11.46
CA GLU A 52 -16.42 -1.73 10.25
C GLU A 52 -16.08 -2.59 9.03
N TYR A 53 -14.83 -3.08 8.98
CA TYR A 53 -14.40 -4.06 7.98
C TYR A 53 -15.20 -5.37 8.09
N GLY A 54 -15.38 -5.90 9.30
CA GLY A 54 -16.15 -7.14 9.53
C GLY A 54 -17.65 -7.00 9.21
N LEU A 55 -18.20 -5.79 9.31
CA LEU A 55 -19.59 -5.49 8.99
C LEU A 55 -19.80 -5.03 7.53
N GLY A 56 -18.72 -4.83 6.76
CA GLY A 56 -18.81 -4.33 5.38
C GLY A 56 -19.28 -2.88 5.27
N ILE A 57 -19.18 -2.10 6.35
CA ILE A 57 -19.64 -0.70 6.42
C ILE A 57 -18.44 0.27 6.49
N SER A 58 -17.41 -0.01 5.70
CA SER A 58 -16.24 0.87 5.56
C SER A 58 -16.70 2.28 5.18
N GLY A 59 -16.24 3.30 5.91
CA GLY A 59 -16.66 4.70 5.70
C GLY A 59 -17.75 5.18 6.66
N VAL A 60 -18.42 4.29 7.41
CA VAL A 60 -19.55 4.64 8.27
C VAL A 60 -19.17 4.50 9.74
N SER A 61 -19.25 5.59 10.49
CA SER A 61 -19.00 5.56 11.93
C SER A 61 -20.22 5.07 12.71
N LEU A 62 -19.99 4.07 13.57
CA LEU A 62 -20.97 3.57 14.54
C LEU A 62 -20.80 4.30 15.88
N ASP A 63 -21.90 4.56 16.58
CA ASP A 63 -21.86 5.08 17.95
C ASP A 63 -21.51 3.96 18.92
N ASN A 64 -20.24 3.94 19.34
CA ASN A 64 -19.74 2.99 20.31
C ASN A 64 -18.74 3.66 21.25
N MET A 65 -19.09 3.77 22.53
CA MET A 65 -18.26 4.40 23.56
C MET A 65 -16.89 3.73 23.76
N ASP A 66 -16.73 2.46 23.33
CA ASP A 66 -15.50 1.69 23.48
C ASP A 66 -14.58 1.78 22.25
N SER A 67 -15.11 2.10 21.06
CA SER A 67 -14.34 1.99 19.81
C SER A 67 -15.00 2.75 18.65
N ASN A 68 -14.87 4.08 18.67
CA ASN A 68 -15.31 4.94 17.56
C ASN A 68 -14.26 5.01 16.45
N SER A 69 -14.73 5.28 15.23
CA SER A 69 -13.87 5.43 14.05
C SER A 69 -13.39 6.86 13.86
N LEU A 70 -12.22 7.00 13.22
CA LEU A 70 -11.64 8.28 12.86
C LEU A 70 -12.35 8.97 11.68
N GLN A 71 -13.26 8.28 11.00
CA GLN A 71 -13.94 8.81 9.82
C GLN A 71 -14.95 9.92 10.16
N ASN A 72 -15.46 9.98 11.39
CA ASN A 72 -16.43 10.99 11.81
C ASN A 72 -15.96 11.76 13.07
N PRO A 73 -15.47 13.00 12.90
CA PRO A 73 -15.04 13.85 14.01
C PRO A 73 -16.10 14.12 15.08
N ALA A 74 -17.40 14.05 14.73
CA ALA A 74 -18.47 14.22 15.70
C ALA A 74 -18.52 13.09 16.76
N MET A 75 -17.85 11.97 16.49
CA MET A 75 -17.83 10.79 17.36
C MET A 75 -16.59 10.74 18.27
N TRP A 76 -15.55 11.53 17.99
CA TRP A 76 -14.29 11.46 18.75
C TRP A 76 -14.46 11.85 20.22
N GLY A 77 -15.39 12.77 20.50
CA GLY A 77 -15.71 13.20 21.87
C GLY A 77 -16.65 12.25 22.63
N LYS A 78 -17.14 11.17 21.99
CA LYS A 78 -18.07 10.22 22.62
C LYS A 78 -17.40 9.01 23.26
N ASN A 79 -16.07 8.89 23.13
CA ASN A 79 -15.32 7.85 23.79
C ASN A 79 -15.37 8.04 25.32
N ALA A 80 -15.67 6.97 26.07
CA ALA A 80 -15.70 7.03 27.53
C ALA A 80 -14.30 7.19 28.14
N TYR A 81 -13.30 6.70 27.43
CA TYR A 81 -11.89 6.67 27.82
C TYR A 81 -11.04 6.83 26.57
N THR A 82 -9.78 7.21 26.76
CA THR A 82 -8.85 7.29 25.65
C THR A 82 -8.49 5.90 25.13
N THR A 83 -8.64 5.72 23.83
CA THR A 83 -8.47 4.45 23.13
C THR A 83 -7.23 4.48 22.25
N ALA A 84 -6.40 3.45 22.34
CA ALA A 84 -5.30 3.21 21.43
C ALA A 84 -5.59 1.93 20.65
N SER A 85 -5.49 1.99 19.32
CA SER A 85 -5.78 0.85 18.45
C SER A 85 -4.69 0.71 17.41
N SER A 86 -4.28 -0.53 17.16
CA SER A 86 -3.35 -0.87 16.10
C SER A 86 -3.81 -2.11 15.36
N GLY A 87 -3.43 -2.20 14.09
CA GLY A 87 -3.82 -3.30 13.22
C GLY A 87 -2.68 -3.77 12.33
N PHE A 88 -2.72 -5.04 11.97
CA PHE A 88 -1.92 -5.62 10.90
C PHE A 88 -2.84 -5.95 9.72
N ASN A 89 -2.38 -5.65 8.52
CA ASN A 89 -3.09 -5.96 7.29
C ASN A 89 -2.48 -7.20 6.64
N PHE A 90 -3.33 -8.19 6.37
CA PHE A 90 -2.95 -9.38 5.63
C PHE A 90 -3.62 -9.36 4.27
N SER A 91 -2.85 -9.09 3.22
CA SER A 91 -3.35 -8.93 1.86
C SER A 91 -2.85 -10.06 0.96
N LYS A 92 -3.76 -10.67 0.19
CA LYS A 92 -3.42 -11.63 -0.85
C LYS A 92 -3.68 -11.00 -2.22
N TYR A 93 -2.61 -10.84 -3.00
CA TYR A 93 -2.66 -10.35 -4.36
C TYR A 93 -2.59 -11.54 -5.31
N ASN A 94 -3.61 -11.71 -6.15
CA ASN A 94 -3.62 -12.69 -7.22
C ASN A 94 -3.62 -11.95 -8.55
N THR A 95 -2.53 -12.07 -9.30
CA THR A 95 -2.39 -11.47 -10.63
C THR A 95 -2.27 -12.59 -11.65
N SER A 96 -3.19 -12.64 -12.61
CA SER A 96 -3.13 -13.58 -13.73
C SER A 96 -2.93 -12.84 -15.04
N ASN A 97 -2.10 -13.41 -15.90
CA ASN A 97 -1.98 -13.07 -17.31
C ASN A 97 -2.19 -14.35 -18.14
N SER A 98 -2.35 -14.21 -19.45
CA SER A 98 -2.63 -15.31 -20.39
C SER A 98 -1.60 -16.45 -20.36
N THR A 99 -0.42 -16.22 -19.76
CA THR A 99 0.69 -17.17 -19.69
C THR A 99 1.16 -17.49 -18.27
N SER A 100 0.72 -16.77 -17.23
CA SER A 100 1.13 -17.06 -15.85
C SER A 100 0.18 -16.50 -14.80
N THR A 101 0.12 -17.20 -13.66
CA THR A 101 -0.59 -16.74 -12.47
C THR A 101 0.42 -16.57 -11.34
N ASN A 102 0.45 -15.38 -10.74
CA ASN A 102 1.28 -15.06 -9.59
C ASN A 102 0.39 -14.78 -8.38
N VAL A 103 0.69 -15.47 -7.28
CA VAL A 103 0.05 -15.26 -5.99
C VAL A 103 1.09 -14.70 -5.04
N ASN A 104 0.86 -13.49 -4.54
CA ASN A 104 1.68 -12.86 -3.52
C ASN A 104 0.86 -12.65 -2.25
N THR A 105 1.47 -12.92 -1.10
CA THR A 105 0.87 -12.72 0.21
C THR A 105 1.74 -11.72 0.97
N LEU A 106 1.12 -10.67 1.47
CA LEU A 106 1.79 -9.54 2.08
C LEU A 106 1.22 -9.29 3.48
N LEU A 107 2.11 -9.33 4.47
CA LEU A 107 1.82 -8.91 5.84
C LEU A 107 2.42 -7.52 6.05
N GLU A 108 1.57 -6.56 6.40
CA GLU A 108 1.96 -5.17 6.62
C GLU A 108 1.44 -4.68 7.98
N ALA A 109 2.18 -3.77 8.60
CA ALA A 109 1.61 -2.95 9.67
C ALA A 109 0.53 -2.06 9.04
N GLY A 110 -0.69 -2.14 9.55
CA GLY A 110 -1.85 -1.45 8.99
C GLY A 110 -1.98 -0.02 9.49
N TYR A 111 -2.19 0.14 10.80
CA TYR A 111 -2.36 1.46 11.41
C TYR A 111 -2.00 1.44 12.89
N PHE A 112 -1.73 2.63 13.43
CA PHE A 112 -1.71 2.94 14.85
C PHE A 112 -2.50 4.24 15.02
N GLN A 113 -3.55 4.20 15.84
CA GLN A 113 -4.46 5.32 16.06
C GLN A 113 -4.76 5.52 17.53
N PHE A 114 -5.09 6.77 17.86
CA PHE A 114 -5.43 7.20 19.20
C PHE A 114 -6.67 8.11 19.12
N THR A 115 -7.65 7.86 19.99
CA THR A 115 -8.96 8.50 19.95
C THR A 115 -9.54 8.67 21.33
#